data_AF-A0A5T6X0I5-F1
#
_entry.id   AF-A0A5T6X0I5-F1
#
_cell.length_a   1.000
_cell.length_b   1.000
_cell.length_c   1.000
_cell.angle_alpha   90.00
_cell.angle_beta   90.00
_cell.angle_gamma   90.00
#
_symmetry.space_group_name_H-M   'P 1'
#
loop_
_entity.id
_entity.type
_entity.pdbx_description
1 polymer ?
#
loop_
_entity_poly.entity_id
_entity_poly.type
_entity_poly.pdbx_seq_one_letter_code
_entity_poly.pdbx_strand_id
1 'polypeptide(L)'
;MKQTSAEEFIEIWNRQKKKEGDAIQQAASSMIPNILGKAVVTLVSQNQQLTTESLINYLEDQVQRTQGNLLESWNRTALQFLKDSASPK
;
A
#
# COMPACT_ATOMS: atom_id res chain seq x y z
N MET A 1 -6.10 19.21 -37.34
CA MET A 1 -5.94 18.61 -36.00
C MET A 1 -6.98 19.24 -35.09
N LYS A 2 -7.80 18.46 -34.38
CA LYS A 2 -8.79 19.04 -33.43
C LYS A 2 -8.03 19.59 -32.24
N GLN A 3 -8.22 20.88 -31.93
CA GLN A 3 -7.69 21.48 -30.70
C GLN A 3 -8.60 21.05 -29.54
N THR A 4 -8.06 20.24 -28.63
CA THR A 4 -8.72 19.89 -27.37
C THR A 4 -8.79 21.14 -26.49
N SER A 5 -9.96 21.46 -25.93
CA SER A 5 -10.06 22.60 -25.01
C SER A 5 -9.30 22.31 -23.71
N ALA A 6 -8.97 23.36 -22.96
CA ALA A 6 -8.34 23.20 -21.66
C ALA A 6 -9.21 22.38 -20.69
N GLU A 7 -10.54 22.55 -20.73
CA GLU A 7 -11.44 21.75 -19.89
C GLU A 7 -11.43 20.27 -20.29
N GLU A 8 -11.46 19.98 -21.59
CA GLU A 8 -11.45 18.61 -22.10
C GLU A 8 -10.11 17.91 -21.78
N PHE A 9 -8.99 18.64 -21.81
CA PHE A 9 -7.69 18.12 -21.35
C PHE A 9 -7.69 17.78 -19.86
N ILE A 10 -8.19 18.69 -19.01
CA ILE A 10 -8.26 18.47 -17.55
C ILE A 10 -9.13 17.26 -17.23
N GLU A 11 -10.25 17.10 -17.92
CA GLU A 11 -11.14 15.96 -17.72
C GLU A 11 -10.48 14.63 -18.09
N ILE A 12 -9.78 14.58 -19.24
CA ILE A 12 -9.02 13.40 -19.67
C ILE A 12 -7.90 13.09 -18.67
N TRP A 13 -7.15 14.11 -18.24
CA TRP A 13 -6.08 13.97 -17.25
C TRP A 13 -6.59 13.40 -15.93
N ASN A 14 -7.69 13.93 -15.40
CA ASN A 14 -8.28 13.46 -14.16
C ASN A 14 -8.79 12.02 -14.27
N ARG A 15 -9.42 11.64 -15.39
CA ARG A 15 -9.85 10.25 -15.63
C ARG A 15 -8.65 9.30 -15.72
N GLN A 16 -7.55 9.70 -16.36
CA GLN A 16 -6.32 8.90 -16.42
C GLN A 16 -5.69 8.76 -15.04
N LYS A 17 -5.56 9.85 -14.28
CA LYS A 17 -5.06 9.83 -12.90
C LYS A 17 -5.87 8.93 -11.98
N LYS A 18 -7.20 8.93 -12.12
CA LYS A 18 -8.08 8.02 -11.38
C LYS A 18 -7.81 6.56 -11.75
N LYS A 19 -7.72 6.23 -13.04
CA LYS A 19 -7.39 4.87 -13.50
C LYS A 19 -6.01 4.40 -13.02
N GLU A 20 -5.02 5.29 -13.05
CA GLU A 20 -3.68 5.03 -12.50
C GLU A 20 -3.75 4.75 -11.00
N GLY A 21 -4.52 5.55 -10.24
CA GLY A 21 -4.76 5.36 -8.82
C GLY A 21 -5.41 4.01 -8.49
N ASP A 22 -6.45 3.64 -9.24
CA ASP A 22 -7.15 2.35 -9.08
C ASP A 22 -6.22 1.17 -9.39
N ALA A 23 -5.37 1.29 -10.43
CA ALA A 23 -4.38 0.26 -10.77
C ALA A 23 -3.28 0.12 -9.71
N ILE A 24 -2.81 1.24 -9.14
CA ILE A 24 -1.84 1.24 -8.03
C ILE A 24 -2.43 0.55 -6.80
N GLN A 25 -3.70 0.82 -6.47
CA GLN A 25 -4.38 0.16 -5.34
C GLN A 25 -4.56 -1.34 -5.56
N GLN A 26 -4.97 -1.77 -6.76
CA GLN A 26 -5.08 -3.19 -7.08
C GLN A 26 -3.72 -3.90 -7.01
N ALA A 27 -2.66 -3.27 -7.54
CA ALA A 27 -1.31 -3.77 -7.42
C ALA A 27 -0.89 -3.87 -5.93
N ALA A 28 -1.16 -2.84 -5.13
CA ALA A 28 -0.86 -2.85 -3.69
C ALA A 28 -1.54 -4.02 -2.95
N SER A 29 -2.82 -4.29 -3.24
CA SER A 29 -3.55 -5.41 -2.65
C SER A 29 -2.95 -6.77 -3.06
N SER A 30 -2.52 -6.93 -4.31
CA SER A 30 -1.86 -8.16 -4.76
C SER A 30 -0.51 -8.41 -4.08
N MET A 31 0.11 -7.36 -3.55
CA MET A 31 1.41 -7.43 -2.87
C MET A 31 1.31 -7.76 -1.38
N ILE A 32 0.11 -7.73 -0.78
CA ILE A 32 -0.09 -8.00 0.66
C ILE A 32 0.62 -9.29 1.11
N PRO A 33 0.47 -10.46 0.44
CA PRO A 33 1.13 -11.69 0.91
C PRO A 33 2.66 -11.57 0.91
N ASN A 34 3.25 -10.89 -0.08
CA ASN A 34 4.70 -10.70 -0.17
C ASN A 34 5.22 -9.75 0.92
N ILE A 35 4.51 -8.64 1.17
CA ILE A 35 4.86 -7.69 2.23
C ILE A 35 4.78 -8.36 3.60
N LEU A 36 3.69 -9.09 3.87
CA LEU A 36 3.55 -9.83 5.13
C LEU A 36 4.61 -10.94 5.27
N GLY A 37 4.90 -11.69 4.21
CA GLY A 37 5.95 -12.70 4.22
C GLY A 37 7.33 -12.13 4.55
N LYS A 38 7.68 -10.97 3.97
CA LYS A 38 8.92 -10.26 4.31
C LYS A 38 8.96 -9.79 5.77
N ALA A 39 7.84 -9.27 6.28
CA ALA A 39 7.73 -8.87 7.68
C ALA A 39 7.95 -10.06 8.62
N VAL A 40 7.28 -11.20 8.36
CA VAL A 40 7.46 -12.45 9.11
C VAL A 40 8.93 -12.89 9.13
N VAL A 41 9.56 -13.00 7.96
CA VAL A 41 10.96 -13.42 7.85
C VAL A 41 11.88 -12.48 8.63
N THR A 42 11.63 -11.18 8.55
CA THR A 42 12.44 -10.18 9.26
C THR A 42 12.29 -10.31 10.78
N LEU A 43 11.06 -10.36 11.29
CA LEU A 43 10.78 -10.51 12.72
C LEU A 43 11.40 -11.79 13.29
N VAL A 44 11.24 -12.91 12.58
CA VAL A 44 11.84 -14.20 12.97
C VAL A 44 13.36 -14.12 12.98
N SER A 45 13.98 -13.49 11.96
CA SER A 45 15.44 -13.32 11.92
C SER A 45 16.00 -12.47 13.06
N GLN A 46 15.17 -11.59 13.63
CA GLN A 46 15.50 -10.74 14.77
C GLN A 46 15.13 -11.38 16.11
N ASN A 47 14.74 -12.66 16.13
CA ASN A 47 14.22 -13.37 17.32
C ASN A 47 13.05 -12.64 18.00
N GLN A 48 12.27 -11.87 17.24
CA GLN A 48 11.07 -11.23 17.76
C GLN A 48 9.89 -12.20 17.72
N GLN A 49 9.00 -12.10 18.72
CA GLN A 49 7.81 -12.92 18.77
C GLN A 49 6.87 -12.55 17.61
N LEU A 50 6.42 -13.55 16.86
CA LEU A 50 5.49 -13.34 15.76
C LEU A 50 4.05 -13.22 16.28
N THR A 51 3.60 -11.99 16.47
CA THR A 51 2.21 -11.65 16.81
C THR A 51 1.63 -10.67 15.79
N THR A 52 0.30 -10.56 15.72
CA THR A 52 -0.36 -9.53 14.90
C THR A 52 0.13 -8.12 15.23
N GLU A 53 0.34 -7.83 16.52
CA GLU A 53 0.88 -6.55 16.99
C GLU A 53 2.31 -6.32 16.50
N SER A 54 3.19 -7.33 16.57
CA SER A 54 4.56 -7.22 16.06
C SER A 54 4.62 -6.92 14.55
N LEU A 55 3.69 -7.51 13.78
CA LEU A 55 3.57 -7.28 12.34
C LEU A 55 3.04 -5.87 12.04
N ILE A 56 2.04 -5.41 12.80
CA ILE A 56 1.52 -4.04 12.70
C ILE A 56 2.62 -3.03 12.99
N ASN A 57 3.35 -3.19 14.10
CA ASN A 57 4.43 -2.29 14.50
C ASN A 57 5.55 -2.25 13.45
N TYR A 58 5.92 -3.41 12.91
CA TYR A 58 6.90 -3.48 11.81
C TYR A 58 6.43 -2.70 10.58
N LEU A 59 5.19 -2.89 10.14
CA LEU A 59 4.68 -2.19 8.97
C LEU A 59 4.51 -0.68 9.21
N GLU A 60 4.19 -0.25 10.42
CA GLU A 60 4.16 1.18 10.78
C GLU A 60 5.54 1.83 10.63
N ASP A 61 6.60 1.17 11.12
CA ASP A 61 7.99 1.60 10.91
C ASP A 61 8.34 1.62 9.41
N GLN A 62 7.98 0.59 8.65
CA GLN A 62 8.24 0.56 7.22
C GLN A 62 7.51 1.68 6.46
N VAL A 63 6.26 2.00 6.81
CA VAL A 63 5.53 3.13 6.22
C VAL A 63 6.27 4.45 6.47
N GLN A 64 6.81 4.68 7.67
CA GLN A 64 7.61 5.87 7.95
C GLN A 64 8.90 5.92 7.15
N ARG A 65 9.60 4.78 7.00
CA ARG A 65 10.87 4.69 6.25
C ARG A 65 10.71 4.79 4.74
N THR A 66 9.53 4.47 4.23
CA THR A 66 9.25 4.41 2.78
C THR A 66 8.48 5.63 2.27
N GLN A 67 8.31 6.68 3.09
CA GLN A 67 7.55 7.86 2.71
C GLN A 67 7.94 8.44 1.34
N GLY A 68 6.91 8.71 0.53
CA GLY A 68 7.07 9.31 -0.81
C GLY A 68 7.45 8.32 -1.90
N ASN A 69 7.51 7.00 -1.62
CA ASN A 69 7.79 5.98 -2.63
C ASN A 69 6.62 4.99 -2.80
N LEU A 70 6.68 4.16 -3.86
CA LEU A 70 5.65 3.14 -4.15
C LEU A 70 5.50 2.09 -3.04
N LEU A 71 6.57 1.77 -2.30
CA LEU A 71 6.53 0.82 -1.20
C LEU A 71 5.69 1.34 -0.04
N GLU A 72 5.61 2.66 0.17
CA GLU A 72 4.72 3.25 1.17
C GLU A 72 3.28 2.79 0.94
N SER A 73 2.78 2.89 -0.29
CA SER A 73 1.42 2.48 -0.63
C SER A 73 1.19 1.01 -0.32
N TRP A 74 2.16 0.14 -0.62
CA TRP A 74 2.03 -1.30 -0.39
C TRP A 74 2.08 -1.65 1.10
N ASN A 75 3.00 -1.02 1.84
CA ASN A 75 3.11 -1.18 3.29
C ASN A 75 1.85 -0.67 3.99
N ARG A 76 1.27 0.46 3.56
CA ARG A 76 0.01 0.99 4.07
C ARG A 76 -1.16 0.06 3.81
N THR A 77 -1.27 -0.50 2.59
CA THR A 77 -2.33 -1.45 2.25
C THR A 77 -2.23 -2.73 3.08
N ALA A 78 -1.04 -3.29 3.26
CA ALA A 78 -0.83 -4.46 4.11
C ALA A 78 -1.12 -4.17 5.59
N LEU A 79 -0.74 -2.99 6.09
CA LEU A 79 -1.03 -2.53 7.45
C LEU A 79 -2.53 -2.41 7.69
N GLN A 80 -3.26 -1.81 6.75
CA GLN A 80 -4.71 -1.68 6.86
C GLN A 80 -5.39 -3.04 6.88
N PHE A 81 -4.98 -3.95 6.00
CA PHE A 81 -5.49 -5.33 5.98
C PHE A 81 -5.32 -6.04 7.34
N LEU A 82 -4.16 -5.90 8.00
CA LEU A 82 -3.94 -6.46 9.33
C LEU A 82 -4.85 -5.82 10.39
N LYS A 83 -4.99 -4.49 10.37
CA LYS A 83 -5.84 -3.75 11.32
C LYS A 83 -7.31 -4.14 11.20
N ASP A 84 -7.79 -4.28 9.96
CA ASP A 84 -9.16 -4.71 9.66
C ASP A 84 -9.39 -6.16 10.10
N SER A 85 -8.40 -7.03 9.93
CA SER A 85 -8.49 -8.44 10.34
C SER A 85 -8.39 -8.62 11.86
N ALA A 86 -7.70 -7.72 12.56
CA ALA A 86 -7.51 -7.75 14.01
C ALA A 86 -8.66 -7.11 14.79
N SER A 87 -9.51 -6.33 14.13
CA SER A 87 -10.70 -5.69 14.73
C SER A 87 -11.94 -6.50 14.36
N PRO A 88 -12.37 -7.50 15.16
CA PRO A 88 -13.60 -8.22 14.87
C PRO A 88 -14.78 -7.24 14.96
N LYS A 89 -15.66 -7.30 13.95
CA LYS A 89 -17.00 -6.68 14.01
C LYS A 89 -17.86 -7.37 15.05
#